data_AF-A0A1N6MVR1-F1
#
_entry.id   AF-A0A1N6MVR1-F1
#
_cell.length_a   1.000
_cell.length_b   1.000
_cell.length_c   1.000
_cell.angle_alpha   90.00
_cell.angle_beta   90.00
_cell.angle_gamma   90.00
#
_symmetry.space_group_name_H-M   'P 1'
#
loop_
_entity.id
_entity.type
_entity.pdbx_description
1 polymer ?
#
loop_
_entity_poly.entity_id
_entity_poly.type
_entity_poly.pdbx_seq_one_letter_code
_entity_poly.pdbx_strand_id
1 'polypeptide(L)'
;MIRKSIIWSIVCLSLMTGCAEYSQNRSHHAVAVDTRLQLGKAYLAERNLPAARFHFQKILLAEPRHSQAHLGMALHEQYADQPESADRHYRMAMRYGAGDDTVRVHYYAFLCEQKRYKEAKNLVADRVITDNLLTESLAIKSNTGSYSRCGESSQ
;
A
#
# COMPACT_ATOMS: atom_id res chain seq x y z
N MET A 1 -25.65 44.35 -42.94
CA MET A 1 -24.19 44.27 -43.16
C MET A 1 -23.51 44.10 -41.81
N ILE A 2 -23.26 42.85 -41.41
CA ILE A 2 -22.64 42.53 -40.11
C ILE A 2 -21.16 42.94 -40.21
N ARG A 3 -20.72 43.86 -39.33
CA ARG A 3 -19.34 44.35 -39.30
C ARG A 3 -18.41 43.16 -39.01
N LYS A 4 -17.46 42.91 -39.91
CA LYS A 4 -16.43 41.86 -39.78
C LYS A 4 -15.67 41.92 -38.43
N SER A 5 -15.61 43.11 -37.83
CA SER A 5 -15.04 43.36 -36.50
C SER A 5 -15.82 42.70 -35.35
N ILE A 6 -17.15 42.51 -35.47
CA ILE A 6 -17.99 41.87 -34.46
C ILE A 6 -17.78 40.35 -34.49
N ILE A 7 -17.61 39.79 -35.69
CA ILE A 7 -17.36 38.35 -35.90
C ILE A 7 -16.01 37.95 -35.28
N TRP A 8 -14.97 38.78 -35.46
CA TRP A 8 -13.66 38.54 -34.83
C TRP A 8 -13.69 38.66 -33.31
N SER A 9 -14.52 39.54 -32.76
CA SER A 9 -14.65 39.71 -31.30
C SER A 9 -15.36 38.52 -30.63
N ILE A 10 -16.30 37.87 -31.32
CA ILE A 10 -17.01 36.68 -30.81
C ILE A 10 -16.11 35.45 -30.85
N VAL A 11 -15.24 35.32 -31.87
CA VAL A 11 -14.27 34.22 -32.00
C VAL A 11 -13.16 34.30 -30.94
N CYS A 12 -12.75 35.48 -30.51
CA CYS A 12 -11.81 35.62 -29.38
C CYS A 12 -12.44 35.32 -28.01
N LEU A 13 -13.76 35.53 -27.85
CA LEU A 13 -14.45 35.32 -26.58
C LEU A 13 -14.74 33.83 -26.28
N SER A 14 -14.71 32.96 -27.29
CA SER A 14 -14.90 31.50 -27.13
C SER A 14 -13.63 30.73 -26.76
N LEU A 15 -12.46 31.38 -26.71
CA LEU A 15 -11.17 30.76 -26.35
C LEU A 15 -10.87 30.78 -24.84
N MET A 16 -11.74 31.37 -24.02
CA MET A 16 -11.55 31.53 -22.57
C MET A 16 -12.50 30.68 -21.71
N THR A 17 -13.23 29.72 -22.29
CA THR A 17 -14.03 28.75 -21.53
C THR A 17 -13.17 27.55 -21.11
N GLY A 18 -12.06 27.80 -20.42
CA GLY A 18 -11.23 26.77 -19.78
C GLY A 18 -11.60 26.60 -18.31
N CYS A 19 -12.82 26.13 -18.03
CA CYS A 19 -13.31 25.96 -16.66
C CYS A 19 -13.24 24.49 -16.21
N ALA A 20 -12.30 24.21 -15.30
CA ALA A 20 -12.34 23.18 -14.24
C ALA A 20 -12.42 21.67 -14.61
N GLU A 21 -11.33 21.10 -15.15
CA GLU A 21 -11.16 19.63 -15.28
C GLU A 21 -10.46 18.96 -14.06
N TYR A 22 -10.20 19.70 -12.99
CA TYR A 22 -9.28 19.27 -11.92
C TYR A 22 -9.90 18.29 -10.89
N SER A 23 -11.22 18.30 -10.68
CA SER A 23 -11.87 17.49 -9.65
C SER A 23 -12.21 16.06 -10.11
N GLN A 24 -12.66 15.88 -11.36
CA GLN A 24 -13.01 14.56 -11.89
C GLN A 24 -11.77 13.65 -12.03
N ASN A 25 -10.65 14.18 -12.50
CA ASN A 25 -9.45 13.36 -12.74
C ASN A 25 -8.89 12.78 -11.43
N ARG A 26 -8.93 13.54 -10.32
CA ARG A 26 -8.48 13.07 -9.00
C ARG A 26 -9.38 11.97 -8.42
N SER A 27 -10.71 12.06 -8.59
CA SER A 27 -11.63 11.03 -8.10
C SER A 27 -11.50 9.74 -8.92
N HIS A 28 -11.42 9.83 -10.25
CA HIS A 28 -11.16 8.67 -11.11
C HIS A 28 -9.81 8.02 -10.76
N HIS A 29 -8.78 8.82 -10.47
CA HIS A 29 -7.48 8.30 -10.02
C HIS A 29 -7.58 7.51 -8.71
N ALA A 30 -8.23 8.09 -7.69
CA ALA A 30 -8.42 7.43 -6.40
C ALA A 30 -9.19 6.10 -6.51
N VAL A 31 -10.29 6.09 -7.28
CA VAL A 31 -11.06 4.85 -7.55
C VAL A 31 -10.19 3.81 -8.25
N ALA A 32 -9.35 4.23 -9.21
CA ALA A 32 -8.46 3.36 -9.95
C ALA A 32 -7.32 2.77 -9.08
N VAL A 33 -6.88 3.49 -8.04
CA VAL A 33 -5.89 3.03 -7.05
C VAL A 33 -6.52 2.04 -6.08
N ASP A 34 -7.67 2.35 -5.48
CA ASP A 34 -8.36 1.45 -4.55
C ASP A 34 -8.74 0.13 -5.23
N THR A 35 -9.32 0.18 -6.43
CA THR A 35 -9.66 -1.02 -7.21
C THR A 35 -8.44 -1.92 -7.45
N ARG A 36 -7.30 -1.32 -7.82
CA ARG A 36 -6.06 -2.08 -8.03
C ARG A 36 -5.53 -2.65 -6.72
N LEU A 37 -5.68 -1.92 -5.62
CA LEU A 37 -5.22 -2.40 -4.31
C LEU A 37 -6.01 -3.64 -3.91
N GLN A 38 -7.33 -3.62 -4.07
CA GLN A 38 -8.20 -4.77 -3.77
C GLN A 38 -7.87 -5.96 -4.66
N LEU A 39 -7.69 -5.75 -5.97
CA LEU A 39 -7.31 -6.82 -6.89
C LEU A 39 -5.94 -7.42 -6.53
N GLY A 40 -4.95 -6.58 -6.23
CA GLY A 40 -3.63 -7.04 -5.80
C GLY A 40 -3.70 -7.89 -4.53
N LYS A 41 -4.49 -7.46 -3.53
CA LYS A 41 -4.73 -8.22 -2.29
C LYS A 41 -5.44 -9.56 -2.56
N ALA A 42 -6.45 -9.57 -3.42
CA ALA A 42 -7.18 -10.79 -3.79
C ALA A 42 -6.26 -11.81 -4.47
N TYR A 43 -5.48 -11.40 -5.47
CA TYR A 43 -4.52 -12.30 -6.13
C TYR A 43 -3.41 -12.79 -5.20
N LEU A 44 -2.99 -11.97 -4.23
CA LEU A 44 -2.03 -12.38 -3.22
C LEU A 44 -2.61 -13.47 -2.30
N ALA A 45 -3.88 -13.35 -1.93
CA ALA A 45 -4.60 -14.37 -1.15
C ALA A 45 -4.70 -15.70 -1.92
N GLU A 46 -4.88 -15.64 -3.24
CA GLU A 46 -4.87 -16.80 -4.15
C GLU A 46 -3.45 -17.33 -4.49
N ARG A 47 -2.39 -16.71 -3.96
CA ARG A 47 -0.97 -17.01 -4.30
C ARG A 47 -0.63 -16.82 -5.79
N ASN A 48 -1.44 -16.05 -6.52
CA ASN A 48 -1.10 -15.61 -7.87
C ASN A 48 -0.14 -14.41 -7.81
N LEU A 49 1.13 -14.71 -7.52
CA LEU A 49 2.18 -13.71 -7.33
C LEU A 49 2.35 -12.77 -8.55
N PRO A 50 2.40 -13.26 -9.81
CA PRO A 50 2.51 -12.38 -10.98
C PRO A 50 1.37 -11.35 -11.08
N ALA A 51 0.13 -11.78 -10.87
CA ALA A 51 -1.03 -10.89 -10.94
C ALA A 51 -1.04 -9.88 -9.78
N ALA A 52 -0.75 -10.33 -8.56
CA ALA A 52 -0.64 -9.44 -7.40
C ALA A 52 0.40 -8.34 -7.62
N ARG A 53 1.61 -8.72 -8.08
CA ARG A 53 2.70 -7.79 -8.40
C ARG A 53 2.30 -6.77 -9.45
N PHE A 54 1.65 -7.21 -10.52
CA PHE A 54 1.19 -6.31 -11.58
C PHE A 54 0.31 -5.18 -11.02
N HIS A 55 -0.67 -5.50 -10.17
CA HIS A 55 -1.57 -4.51 -9.61
C HIS A 55 -0.86 -3.53 -8.66
N PHE A 56 -0.02 -4.04 -7.74
CA PHE A 56 0.73 -3.17 -6.83
C PHE A 56 1.73 -2.28 -7.57
N GLN A 57 2.41 -2.78 -8.61
CA GLN A 57 3.30 -1.98 -9.43
C GLN A 57 2.56 -0.85 -10.14
N LYS A 58 1.35 -1.09 -10.66
CA LYS A 58 0.56 -0.02 -11.30
C LYS A 58 0.20 1.09 -10.32
N ILE A 59 -0.06 0.76 -9.05
CA ILE A 59 -0.25 1.77 -8.01
C ILE A 59 1.06 2.51 -7.79
N LEU A 60 2.17 1.81 -7.54
CA LEU A 60 3.46 2.44 -7.21
C LEU A 60 4.08 3.24 -8.36
N LEU A 61 3.73 2.95 -9.61
CA LEU A 61 4.10 3.78 -10.76
C LEU A 61 3.42 5.16 -10.74
N ALA A 62 2.18 5.22 -10.26
CA ALA A 62 1.43 6.48 -10.18
C ALA A 62 1.60 7.18 -8.83
N GLU A 63 1.67 6.39 -7.75
CA GLU A 63 1.83 6.84 -6.37
C GLU A 63 3.02 6.10 -5.71
N PRO A 64 4.27 6.55 -5.95
CA PRO A 64 5.47 5.89 -5.43
C PRO A 64 5.61 5.86 -3.91
N ARG A 65 4.70 6.54 -3.18
CA ARG A 65 4.67 6.59 -1.72
C ARG A 65 3.42 5.92 -1.14
N HIS A 66 2.70 5.12 -1.92
CA HIS A 66 1.47 4.49 -1.47
C HIS A 66 1.78 3.35 -0.48
N SER A 67 1.59 3.61 0.81
CA SER A 67 1.94 2.69 1.92
C SER A 67 1.41 1.27 1.73
N GLN A 68 0.10 1.13 1.51
CA GLN A 68 -0.56 -0.17 1.39
C GLN A 68 -0.13 -0.96 0.13
N ALA A 69 0.37 -0.28 -0.91
CA ALA A 69 0.91 -0.95 -2.09
C ALA A 69 2.34 -1.43 -1.84
N HIS A 70 3.13 -0.69 -1.07
CA HIS A 70 4.38 -1.20 -0.53
C HIS A 70 4.18 -2.39 0.41
N LEU A 71 3.14 -2.38 1.27
CA LEU A 71 2.80 -3.56 2.09
C LEU A 71 2.44 -4.77 1.22
N GLY A 72 1.60 -4.57 0.19
CA GLY A 72 1.25 -5.63 -0.76
C GLY A 72 2.47 -6.22 -1.48
N MET A 73 3.40 -5.38 -1.92
CA MET A 73 4.68 -5.82 -2.48
C MET A 73 5.54 -6.55 -1.43
N ALA A 74 5.60 -6.09 -0.18
CA ALA A 74 6.39 -6.76 0.86
C ALA A 74 5.92 -8.21 1.08
N LEU A 75 4.61 -8.41 1.18
CA LEU A 75 4.00 -9.73 1.31
C LEU A 75 4.18 -10.59 0.07
N HIS A 76 4.09 -9.99 -1.13
CA HIS A 76 4.41 -10.67 -2.38
C HIS A 76 5.83 -11.22 -2.39
N GLU A 77 6.82 -10.38 -2.03
CA GLU A 77 8.23 -10.77 -2.00
C GLU A 77 8.51 -11.80 -0.89
N GLN A 78 7.78 -11.75 0.22
CA GLN A 78 7.84 -12.77 1.28
C GLN A 78 7.34 -14.14 0.78
N TYR A 79 6.20 -14.18 0.05
CA TYR A 79 5.74 -15.43 -0.58
C TYR A 79 6.61 -15.90 -1.74
N ALA A 80 7.40 -15.01 -2.33
CA ALA A 80 8.38 -15.34 -3.36
C ALA A 80 9.75 -15.77 -2.79
N ASP A 81 9.87 -15.91 -1.47
CA ASP A 81 11.11 -16.22 -0.76
C ASP A 81 12.26 -15.22 -1.04
N GLN A 82 11.92 -13.92 -1.14
CA GLN A 82 12.86 -12.82 -1.37
C GLN A 82 12.92 -11.87 -0.16
N PRO A 83 13.51 -12.28 0.97
CA PRO A 83 13.40 -11.58 2.24
C PRO A 83 14.05 -10.18 2.23
N GLU A 84 15.16 -9.98 1.51
CA GLU A 84 15.80 -8.67 1.42
C GLU A 84 14.91 -7.67 0.67
N SER A 85 14.16 -8.15 -0.33
CA SER A 85 13.22 -7.34 -1.10
C SER A 85 11.98 -7.02 -0.27
N ALA A 86 11.44 -8.02 0.44
CA ALA A 86 10.35 -7.86 1.38
C ALA A 86 10.67 -6.80 2.45
N ASP A 87 11.84 -6.88 3.09
CA ASP A 87 12.28 -5.91 4.12
C ASP A 87 12.30 -4.47 3.59
N ARG A 88 12.83 -4.25 2.39
CA ARG A 88 12.82 -2.90 1.77
C ARG A 88 11.40 -2.37 1.60
N HIS A 89 10.48 -3.20 1.11
CA HIS A 89 9.09 -2.81 0.92
C HIS A 89 8.36 -2.58 2.25
N TYR A 90 8.61 -3.39 3.28
CA TYR A 90 8.08 -3.15 4.63
C TYR A 90 8.55 -1.82 5.22
N ARG A 91 9.85 -1.48 5.08
CA ARG A 91 10.37 -0.18 5.53
C ARG A 91 9.70 0.99 4.81
N MET A 92 9.47 0.86 3.49
CA MET A 92 8.76 1.90 2.73
C MET A 92 7.30 2.02 3.18
N ALA A 93 6.61 0.90 3.40
CA ALA A 93 5.24 0.91 3.91
C ALA A 93 5.17 1.61 5.27
N MET A 94 6.05 1.26 6.22
CA MET A 94 6.13 1.91 7.54
C MET A 94 6.43 3.41 7.44
N ARG A 95 7.33 3.79 6.51
CA ARG A 95 7.70 5.20 6.29
C ARG A 95 6.53 6.03 5.80
N TYR A 96 5.72 5.49 4.88
CA TYR A 96 4.65 6.24 4.23
C TYR A 96 3.27 6.06 4.89
N GLY A 97 3.08 5.03 5.70
CA GLY A 97 1.87 4.78 6.49
C GLY A 97 2.14 4.87 7.99
N ALA A 98 2.85 5.91 8.43
CA ALA A 98 3.17 6.07 9.84
C ALA A 98 1.89 5.97 10.71
N GLY A 99 1.88 5.05 11.67
CA GLY A 99 0.72 4.80 12.54
C GLY A 99 -0.26 3.74 12.04
N ASP A 100 -0.05 3.17 10.85
CA ASP A 100 -0.83 2.05 10.33
C ASP A 100 -0.45 0.74 11.04
N ASP A 101 -1.34 0.28 11.92
CA ASP A 101 -1.13 -0.94 12.70
C ASP A 101 -1.09 -2.20 11.84
N THR A 102 -1.77 -2.21 10.69
CA THR A 102 -1.71 -3.33 9.76
C THR A 102 -0.30 -3.48 9.20
N VAL A 103 0.31 -2.40 8.69
CA VAL A 103 1.70 -2.45 8.19
C VAL A 103 2.66 -2.91 9.29
N ARG A 104 2.52 -2.36 10.50
CA ARG A 104 3.38 -2.69 11.63
C ARG A 104 3.29 -4.16 12.00
N VAL A 105 2.08 -4.72 12.05
CA VAL A 105 1.86 -6.12 12.40
C VAL A 105 2.47 -7.06 11.36
N HIS A 106 2.25 -6.81 10.07
CA HIS A 106 2.88 -7.64 9.04
C HIS A 106 4.41 -7.56 9.07
N TYR A 107 4.97 -6.37 9.32
CA TYR A 107 6.42 -6.23 9.42
C TYR A 107 6.98 -6.90 10.68
N TYR A 108 6.28 -6.80 11.81
CA TYR A 108 6.61 -7.56 13.03
C TYR A 108 6.65 -9.05 12.76
N ALA A 109 5.59 -9.60 12.13
CA ALA A 109 5.50 -11.01 11.78
C ALA A 109 6.65 -11.46 10.88
N PHE A 110 6.95 -10.67 9.83
CA PHE A 110 8.09 -10.90 8.95
C PHE A 110 9.42 -10.93 9.71
N LEU A 111 9.68 -9.95 10.59
CA LEU A 111 10.91 -9.92 11.39
C LEU A 111 11.04 -11.15 12.29
N CYS A 112 9.93 -11.64 12.85
CA CYS A 112 9.90 -12.87 13.63
C CYS A 112 10.25 -14.10 12.77
N GLU A 113 9.69 -14.21 11.56
CA GLU A 113 9.99 -15.27 10.60
C GLU A 113 11.48 -15.27 10.20
N GLN A 114 12.06 -14.07 10.04
CA GLN A 114 13.49 -13.89 9.77
C GLN A 114 14.39 -14.03 11.02
N LYS A 115 13.83 -14.43 12.18
CA LYS A 115 14.55 -14.55 13.47
C LYS A 115 15.18 -13.24 13.98
N ARG A 116 14.71 -12.09 13.50
CA ARG A 116 15.18 -10.74 13.88
C ARG A 116 14.41 -10.20 15.08
N TYR A 117 14.41 -10.95 16.18
CA TYR A 117 13.57 -10.72 17.35
C TYR A 117 13.78 -9.36 18.02
N LYS A 118 15.04 -8.89 18.10
CA LYS A 118 15.35 -7.57 18.68
C LYS A 118 14.70 -6.44 17.88
N GLU A 119 14.73 -6.52 16.55
CA GLU A 119 14.12 -5.52 15.68
C GLU A 119 12.60 -5.60 15.74
N ALA A 120 12.04 -6.82 15.76
CA ALA A 120 10.61 -7.03 15.93
C ALA A 120 10.10 -6.38 17.22
N LYS A 121 10.79 -6.58 18.35
CA LYS A 121 10.44 -5.94 19.63
C LYS A 121 10.54 -4.42 19.59
N ASN A 122 11.60 -3.88 19.01
CA ASN A 122 11.78 -2.44 18.90
C ASN A 122 10.68 -1.79 18.04
N LEU A 123 10.21 -2.49 17.00
CA LEU A 123 9.13 -2.01 16.12
C LEU A 123 7.81 -1.77 16.87
N VAL A 124 7.61 -2.49 17.98
CA VAL A 124 6.37 -2.47 18.78
C VAL A 124 6.62 -2.01 20.21
N ALA A 125 7.78 -1.44 20.53
CA ALA A 125 8.17 -1.13 21.90
C ALA A 125 7.21 -0.15 22.62
N ASP A 126 6.51 0.69 21.86
CA ASP A 126 5.53 1.66 22.35
C ASP A 126 4.08 1.15 22.28
N ARG A 127 3.84 -0.09 21.84
CA ARG A 127 2.50 -0.64 21.60
C ARG A 127 2.38 -2.12 22.00
N VAL A 128 1.26 -2.46 22.61
CA VAL A 128 0.91 -3.87 22.83
C VAL A 128 0.28 -4.40 21.54
N ILE A 129 1.01 -5.24 20.80
CA ILE A 129 0.42 -6.02 19.71
C ILE A 129 -0.37 -7.16 20.36
N THR A 130 -1.70 -7.08 20.29
CA THR A 130 -2.58 -8.10 20.85
C THR A 130 -2.79 -9.25 19.87
N ASP A 131 -3.02 -10.45 20.38
CA ASP A 131 -3.36 -11.62 19.56
C ASP A 131 -4.58 -11.37 18.65
N ASN A 132 -5.53 -10.53 19.11
CA ASN A 132 -6.68 -10.14 18.29
C ASN A 132 -6.25 -9.32 17.06
N LEU A 133 -5.36 -8.34 17.24
CA LEU A 133 -4.81 -7.54 16.14
C LEU A 133 -4.01 -8.39 15.14
N LEU A 134 -3.23 -9.36 15.63
CA LEU A 134 -2.52 -10.35 14.81
C LEU A 134 -3.51 -11.21 14.00
N THR A 135 -4.60 -11.63 14.63
CA THR A 135 -5.61 -12.51 13.99
C THR A 135 -6.39 -11.77 12.91
N GLU A 136 -6.79 -10.52 13.17
CA GLU A 136 -7.57 -9.67 12.25
C GLU A 136 -6.76 -9.26 11.01
N SER A 137 -5.47 -8.94 11.18
CA SER A 137 -4.64 -8.42 10.09
C SER A 137 -3.93 -9.49 9.27
N LEU A 138 -3.54 -10.62 9.89
CA LEU A 138 -2.70 -11.61 9.21
C LEU A 138 -3.50 -12.76 8.60
N ALA A 139 -4.81 -12.90 8.88
CA ALA A 139 -5.57 -14.13 8.62
C ALA A 139 -4.91 -15.39 9.23
N ILE A 140 -4.09 -15.20 10.27
CA ILE A 140 -3.30 -16.25 10.90
C ILE A 140 -4.08 -16.76 12.11
N LYS A 141 -4.89 -17.81 11.92
CA LYS A 141 -5.48 -18.54 13.03
C LYS A 141 -4.60 -19.70 13.53
N SER A 142 -3.65 -20.17 12.72
CA SER A 142 -2.83 -21.37 13.03
C SER A 142 -1.40 -21.10 13.51
N ASN A 143 -0.90 -19.85 13.38
CA ASN A 143 0.51 -19.50 13.66
C ASN A 143 0.69 -18.50 14.81
N THR A 144 -0.37 -18.20 15.57
CA THR A 144 -0.33 -17.27 16.72
C THR A 144 0.72 -17.67 17.76
N GLY A 145 0.92 -18.97 18.00
CA GLY A 145 1.95 -19.50 18.89
C GLY A 145 3.41 -19.24 18.45
N SER A 146 3.65 -18.99 17.16
CA SER A 146 4.99 -18.62 16.66
C SER A 146 5.31 -17.15 16.94
N TYR A 147 4.30 -16.28 16.97
CA TYR A 147 4.48 -14.84 17.22
C TYR A 147 4.53 -14.48 18.70
N SER A 148 3.84 -15.23 19.57
CA SER A 148 4.02 -15.13 21.02
C SER A 148 5.45 -15.49 21.43
N ARG A 149 6.02 -16.54 20.82
CA ARG A 149 7.41 -16.96 21.04
C ARG A 149 8.45 -15.93 20.61
N CYS A 150 8.15 -15.12 19.60
CA CYS A 150 8.99 -13.99 19.18
C CYS A 150 9.16 -12.94 20.30
N GLY A 151 8.16 -12.80 21.18
CA GLY A 151 8.24 -12.00 22.40
C GLY A 151 9.12 -12.62 23.49
N GLU A 152 9.31 -13.95 23.49
CA GLU A 152 10.00 -14.69 24.56
C GLU A 152 11.45 -15.05 24.21
N SER A 153 11.77 -15.29 22.93
CA SER A 153 13.04 -15.85 22.43
C SER A 153 14.26 -14.90 22.45
N SER A 154 14.25 -13.90 23.33
CA SER A 154 15.33 -12.90 23.47
C SER A 154 15.86 -12.77 24.90
N GLN A 155 15.60 -13.80 25.72
CA GLN A 155 16.37 -14.05 26.94
C GLN A 155 17.62 -14.85 26.60
#